data_AF-A0A7W1ADH5-F1
#
_entry.id   AF-A0A7W1ADH5-F1
#
_cell.length_a   1.000
_cell.length_b   1.000
_cell.length_c   1.000
_cell.angle_alpha   90.00
_cell.angle_beta   90.00
_cell.angle_gamma   90.00
#
_symmetry.space_group_name_H-M   'P 1'
#
loop_
_entity.id
_entity.type
_entity.pdbx_description
1 polymer ?
#
loop_
_entity_poly.entity_id
_entity_poly.type
_entity_poly.pdbx_seq_one_letter_code
_entity_poly.pdbx_strand_id
1 'polypeptide(L)'
;MGSLSGFAAAVEERLLVPTYGSRWPFAPIAAHRGLSLPLQLTGPVRAGTVVTSDGPVRVVGIGRDKLIAPLVAHLFGREADGAPGVRRALWSPAALSGYDADLVAAEVHRWMAPRFRRAGWIIVPDAVRWTGDLAHVPGPSPSRSLRHDTQKVARAGFSLTQTTAPGDWEMFAARMVAPQARARFGAEAWIPSPALLRTLRRVGTLHLIWCGGQVVSGTCSVLHGDTIWFPVSGVRDGDPELFRRGAGLAVYVLPFAWARTAGYRRIDVGRTGPFIHDGVQQVKRKWGLLAESDPLVRVVAMRIGSEGARRAFAREPVLVEGEEGLCTYRGDPT
;
A
#
# COMPACT_ATOMS: atom_id res chain seq x y z
N MET A 1 11.71 24.98 -6.57
CA MET A 1 11.40 24.23 -5.32
C MET A 1 11.35 22.73 -5.62
N GLY A 2 12.51 22.05 -5.68
CA GLY A 2 12.56 20.58 -5.60
C GLY A 2 12.08 20.19 -4.21
N SER A 3 10.82 19.77 -4.12
CA SER A 3 10.01 19.97 -2.92
C SER A 3 10.37 19.01 -1.79
N LEU A 4 10.21 19.45 -0.54
CA LEU A 4 10.29 18.66 0.70
C LEU A 4 9.60 17.28 0.63
N SER A 5 8.67 17.10 -0.33
CA SER A 5 8.02 15.84 -0.64
C SER A 5 8.99 14.73 -1.11
N GLY A 6 9.97 15.07 -1.96
CA GLY A 6 10.94 14.10 -2.47
C GLY A 6 11.92 13.62 -1.40
N PHE A 7 12.33 14.53 -0.51
CA PHE A 7 13.15 14.20 0.65
C PHE A 7 12.40 13.27 1.63
N ALA A 8 11.14 13.57 1.94
CA ALA A 8 10.33 12.73 2.82
C ALA A 8 10.13 11.31 2.25
N ALA A 9 9.89 11.17 0.95
CA ALA A 9 9.79 9.87 0.29
C ALA A 9 11.12 9.09 0.34
N ALA A 10 12.24 9.77 0.10
CA ALA A 10 13.57 9.16 0.19
C ALA A 10 13.93 8.71 1.63
N VAL A 11 13.52 9.48 2.64
CA VAL A 11 13.68 9.10 4.05
C VAL A 11 12.79 7.89 4.38
N GLU A 12 11.53 7.89 3.94
CA GLU A 12 10.61 6.76 4.13
C GLU A 12 11.17 5.47 3.54
N GLU A 13 11.66 5.50 2.30
CA GLU A 13 12.29 4.33 1.68
C GLU A 13 13.50 3.82 2.44
N ARG A 14 14.33 4.72 2.99
CA ARG A 14 15.48 4.35 3.83
C ARG A 14 15.09 3.69 5.14
N LEU A 15 13.88 3.94 5.63
CA LEU A 15 13.37 3.36 6.87
C LEU A 15 12.63 2.03 6.67
N LEU A 16 12.25 1.66 5.44
CA LEU A 16 11.56 0.39 5.16
C LEU A 16 12.38 -0.82 5.61
N VAL A 17 13.62 -0.96 5.11
CA VAL A 17 14.47 -2.11 5.44
C VAL A 17 14.82 -2.15 6.94
N PRO A 18 15.25 -1.06 7.59
CA PRO A 18 15.43 -1.05 9.04
C PRO A 18 14.17 -1.41 9.80
N THR A 19 12.98 -0.99 9.36
CA THR A 19 11.75 -1.28 10.11
C THR A 19 11.32 -2.74 9.96
N TYR A 20 11.61 -3.37 8.82
CA TYR A 20 11.05 -4.69 8.50
C TYR A 20 12.08 -5.81 8.49
N GLY A 21 13.36 -5.48 8.42
CA GLY A 21 14.49 -6.40 8.52
C GLY A 21 15.21 -6.35 9.87
N SER A 22 15.08 -5.27 10.66
CA SER A 22 15.82 -5.13 11.93
C SER A 22 15.10 -5.80 13.09
N ARG A 23 15.88 -6.38 14.02
CA ARG A 23 15.40 -6.84 15.34
C ARG A 23 14.79 -5.73 16.18
N TRP A 24 15.12 -4.47 15.91
CA TRP A 24 14.68 -3.30 16.69
C TRP A 24 13.83 -2.35 15.82
N PRO A 25 12.60 -2.74 15.45
CA PRO A 25 11.76 -1.95 14.57
C PRO A 25 11.29 -0.63 15.20
N PHE A 26 11.31 -0.53 16.54
CA PHE A 26 10.83 0.67 17.26
C PHE A 26 11.64 1.93 16.96
N ALA A 27 12.96 1.82 16.80
CA ALA A 27 13.84 2.96 16.57
C ALA A 27 13.56 3.66 15.22
N PRO A 28 13.54 2.96 14.06
CA PRO A 28 13.19 3.60 12.79
C PRO A 28 11.74 4.08 12.75
N ILE A 29 10.80 3.41 13.44
CA ILE A 29 9.41 3.89 13.58
C ILE A 29 9.36 5.21 14.36
N ALA A 30 10.08 5.30 15.48
CA ALA A 30 10.15 6.52 16.29
C ALA A 30 10.80 7.66 15.50
N ALA A 31 11.90 7.39 14.80
CA ALA A 31 12.55 8.35 13.91
C ALA A 31 11.60 8.84 12.81
N HIS A 32 10.88 7.92 12.14
CA HIS A 32 9.89 8.26 11.13
C HIS A 32 8.83 9.24 11.68
N ARG A 33 8.24 8.89 12.83
CA ARG A 33 7.20 9.71 13.48
C ARG A 33 7.73 11.08 13.91
N GLY A 34 8.91 11.12 14.53
CA GLY A 34 9.54 12.39 14.93
C GLY A 34 9.78 13.33 13.74
N LEU A 35 10.26 12.78 12.63
CA LEU A 35 10.55 13.55 11.40
C LEU A 35 9.27 14.02 10.68
N SER A 36 8.17 13.26 10.77
CA SER A 36 6.90 13.65 10.13
C SER A 36 6.10 14.68 10.92
N LEU A 37 6.33 14.79 12.23
CA LEU A 37 5.50 15.61 13.12
C LEU A 37 5.36 17.07 12.65
N PRO A 38 6.44 17.84 12.37
CA PRO A 38 6.28 19.25 11.99
C PRO A 38 5.45 19.45 10.71
N LEU A 39 5.54 18.50 9.77
CA LEU A 39 4.82 18.54 8.51
C LEU A 39 3.32 18.23 8.66
N GLN A 40 2.92 17.65 9.79
CA GLN A 40 1.56 17.20 10.08
C GLN A 40 0.86 18.01 11.18
N LEU A 41 1.49 19.08 11.68
CA LEU A 41 0.85 20.01 12.62
C LEU A 41 0.02 21.08 11.91
N THR A 42 0.42 21.48 10.70
CA THR A 42 -0.35 22.43 9.90
C THR A 42 -0.39 22.03 8.43
N GLY A 43 -1.52 22.29 7.76
CA GLY A 43 -1.71 21.96 6.35
C GLY A 43 -2.49 23.04 5.61
N PRO A 44 -2.22 23.29 4.32
CA PRO A 44 -3.06 24.14 3.48
C PRO A 44 -4.46 23.52 3.36
N VAL A 45 -5.48 24.37 3.41
CA VAL A 45 -6.88 23.99 3.16
C VAL A 45 -7.15 24.08 1.67
N ARG A 46 -7.76 23.05 1.09
CA ARG A 46 -8.30 23.04 -0.27
C ARG A 46 -9.78 22.73 -0.15
N ALA A 47 -10.62 23.64 -0.62
CA ALA A 47 -12.05 23.40 -0.72
C ALA A 47 -12.39 23.31 -2.21
N GLY A 48 -13.16 22.30 -2.57
CA GLY A 48 -13.60 22.07 -3.94
C GLY A 48 -14.91 21.29 -3.96
N THR A 49 -15.45 21.12 -5.16
CA THR A 49 -16.67 20.34 -5.36
C THR A 49 -16.36 19.21 -6.33
N VAL A 50 -16.78 18.00 -5.99
CA VAL A 50 -16.75 16.87 -6.89
C VAL A 50 -18.16 16.60 -7.37
N VAL A 51 -18.39 16.63 -8.68
CA VAL A 51 -19.68 16.23 -9.24
C VAL A 51 -19.75 14.71 -9.25
N THR A 52 -20.85 14.13 -8.80
CA THR A 52 -21.06 12.67 -8.82
C THR A 52 -22.36 12.36 -9.57
N SER A 53 -22.66 11.08 -9.80
CA SER A 53 -23.98 10.65 -10.28
C SER A 53 -25.12 11.11 -9.37
N ASP A 54 -24.83 11.30 -8.08
CA ASP A 54 -25.81 11.60 -7.04
C ASP A 54 -25.90 13.11 -6.73
N GLY A 55 -25.21 13.95 -7.53
CA GLY A 55 -25.10 15.39 -7.34
C GLY A 55 -23.71 15.87 -6.89
N PRO A 56 -23.56 17.18 -6.66
CA PRO A 56 -22.30 17.76 -6.20
C PRO A 56 -22.01 17.41 -4.74
N VAL A 57 -20.75 17.11 -4.44
CA VAL A 57 -20.22 16.82 -3.10
C VAL A 57 -19.13 17.84 -2.78
N ARG A 58 -19.30 18.64 -1.74
CA ARG A 58 -18.31 19.60 -1.25
C ARG A 58 -17.24 18.88 -0.44
N VAL A 59 -16.00 18.96 -0.88
CA VAL A 59 -14.85 18.30 -0.24
C VAL A 59 -13.89 19.36 0.28
N VAL A 60 -13.46 19.21 1.53
CA VAL A 60 -12.40 20.01 2.14
C VAL A 60 -11.23 19.10 2.49
N GLY A 61 -10.10 19.28 1.80
CA GLY A 61 -8.82 18.64 2.12
C GLY A 61 -7.93 19.57 2.95
N ILE A 62 -7.34 19.08 4.04
CA ILE A 62 -6.44 19.86 4.90
C ILE A 62 -5.14 19.07 5.10
N GLY A 63 -4.06 19.53 4.47
CA GLY A 63 -2.79 18.80 4.49
C GLY A 63 -2.11 18.71 3.13
N ARG A 64 -1.29 17.67 2.96
CA ARG A 64 -0.57 17.45 1.71
C ARG A 64 -1.49 16.84 0.66
N ASP A 65 -1.50 17.50 -0.50
CA ASP A 65 -2.37 17.14 -1.62
C ASP A 65 -2.11 15.70 -2.12
N LYS A 66 -0.83 15.33 -2.25
CA LYS A 66 -0.39 13.98 -2.63
C LYS A 66 -0.93 12.83 -1.77
N LEU A 67 -1.45 13.14 -0.58
CA LEU A 67 -2.03 12.16 0.33
C LEU A 67 -3.55 12.15 0.25
N ILE A 68 -4.16 13.34 0.18
CA ILE A 68 -5.61 13.50 0.26
C ILE A 68 -6.26 13.32 -1.12
N ALA A 69 -5.69 13.92 -2.17
CA ALA A 69 -6.27 13.92 -3.51
C ALA A 69 -6.45 12.49 -4.06
N PRO A 70 -5.49 11.54 -3.94
CA PRO A 70 -5.69 10.17 -4.40
C PRO A 70 -6.82 9.44 -3.67
N LEU A 71 -7.00 9.66 -2.36
CA LEU A 71 -8.09 9.05 -1.59
C LEU A 71 -9.45 9.60 -2.04
N VAL A 72 -9.55 10.91 -2.25
CA VAL A 72 -10.77 11.57 -2.76
C VAL A 72 -11.05 11.10 -4.19
N ALA A 73 -10.05 11.05 -5.05
CA ALA A 73 -10.17 10.56 -6.41
C ALA A 73 -10.64 9.12 -6.47
N HIS A 74 -10.17 8.26 -5.56
CA HIS A 74 -10.63 6.89 -5.50
C HIS A 74 -12.10 6.78 -5.06
N LEU A 75 -12.53 7.58 -4.07
CA LEU A 75 -13.91 7.60 -3.59
C LEU A 75 -14.93 8.13 -4.61
N PHE A 76 -14.55 9.15 -5.39
CA PHE A 76 -15.48 9.86 -6.26
C PHE A 76 -15.15 9.77 -7.76
N GLY A 77 -14.10 9.04 -8.14
CA GLY A 77 -13.62 8.90 -9.51
C GLY A 77 -12.85 10.10 -10.06
N ARG A 78 -12.65 11.16 -9.28
CA ARG A 78 -11.91 12.37 -9.65
C ARG A 78 -11.47 13.18 -8.44
N GLU A 79 -10.44 13.99 -8.62
CA GLU A 79 -9.98 14.94 -7.60
C GLU A 79 -10.99 16.09 -7.43
N ALA A 80 -10.93 16.76 -6.28
CA ALA A 80 -11.70 17.96 -6.03
C ALA A 80 -10.95 19.18 -6.58
N ASP A 81 -11.62 19.99 -7.40
CA ASP A 81 -11.04 21.22 -7.95
C ASP A 81 -10.95 22.29 -6.84
N GLY A 82 -9.79 22.37 -6.19
CA GLY A 82 -9.57 23.28 -5.06
C GLY A 82 -8.15 23.86 -5.03
N ALA A 83 -8.04 25.17 -5.20
CA ALA A 83 -6.77 25.88 -5.02
C ALA A 83 -6.33 25.85 -3.54
N PRO A 84 -5.02 25.79 -3.25
CA PRO A 84 -4.53 25.84 -1.89
C PRO A 84 -4.80 27.21 -1.25
N GLY A 85 -5.54 27.20 -0.15
CA GLY A 85 -5.86 28.37 0.67
C GLY A 85 -5.04 28.44 1.96
N VAL A 86 -5.63 29.06 2.98
CA VAL A 86 -5.01 29.31 4.29
C VAL A 86 -4.61 28.01 4.98
N ARG A 87 -3.48 28.04 5.70
CA ARG A 87 -3.03 26.89 6.50
C ARG A 87 -3.81 26.78 7.81
N ARG A 88 -4.13 25.55 8.22
CA ARG A 88 -4.82 25.26 9.48
C ARG A 88 -4.09 24.27 10.34
N ALA A 89 -4.30 24.43 11.63
CA ALA A 89 -3.92 23.50 12.68
C ALA A 89 -4.58 22.14 12.47
N LEU A 90 -3.80 21.07 12.38
CA LEU A 90 -4.28 19.69 12.21
C LEU A 90 -4.42 18.96 13.55
N TRP A 91 -4.19 19.66 14.67
CA TRP A 91 -4.09 19.01 15.98
C TRP A 91 -5.41 18.94 16.78
N SER A 92 -6.53 19.44 16.26
CA SER A 92 -7.79 19.44 17.01
C SER A 92 -8.95 19.09 16.09
N PRO A 93 -9.68 17.98 16.34
CA PRO A 93 -10.86 17.64 15.54
C PRO A 93 -11.90 18.77 15.60
N ALA A 94 -12.11 19.38 16.77
CA ALA A 94 -13.04 20.50 16.93
C ALA A 94 -12.69 21.72 16.05
N ALA A 95 -11.40 22.01 15.86
CA ALA A 95 -10.96 23.10 14.99
C ALA A 95 -11.21 22.80 13.50
N LEU A 96 -11.35 21.53 13.13
CA LEU A 96 -11.62 21.07 11.77
C LEU A 96 -13.10 20.74 11.53
N SER A 97 -13.92 20.61 12.58
CA SER A 97 -15.35 20.35 12.45
C SER A 97 -16.15 21.55 11.94
N GLY A 98 -15.61 22.77 12.02
CA GLY A 98 -16.31 24.00 11.60
C GLY A 98 -16.49 24.19 10.10
N TYR A 99 -15.96 23.29 9.26
CA TYR A 99 -16.15 23.35 7.81
C TYR A 99 -17.53 22.81 7.42
N ASP A 100 -18.35 23.64 6.78
CA ASP A 100 -19.59 23.20 6.13
C ASP A 100 -19.27 22.50 4.80
N ALA A 101 -19.06 21.17 4.89
CA ALA A 101 -18.68 20.32 3.77
C ALA A 101 -19.27 18.91 3.95
N ASP A 102 -19.50 18.26 2.81
CA ASP A 102 -20.00 16.88 2.73
C ASP A 102 -18.93 15.86 3.14
N LEU A 103 -17.66 16.18 2.88
CA LEU A 103 -16.50 15.42 3.34
C LEU A 103 -15.38 16.39 3.76
N VAL A 104 -14.84 16.19 4.96
CA VAL A 104 -13.58 16.81 5.39
C VAL A 104 -12.53 15.73 5.52
N ALA A 105 -11.40 15.86 4.82
CA ALA A 105 -10.27 14.96 4.89
C ALA A 105 -9.05 15.73 5.40
N ALA A 106 -8.54 15.34 6.57
CA ALA A 106 -7.41 15.98 7.23
C ALA A 106 -6.26 15.00 7.37
N GLU A 107 -5.09 15.35 6.84
CA GLU A 107 -3.88 14.62 7.15
C GLU A 107 -3.55 14.80 8.64
N VAL A 108 -3.43 13.71 9.40
CA VAL A 108 -3.12 13.81 10.83
C VAL A 108 -1.92 12.95 11.19
N HIS A 109 -1.15 13.39 12.18
CA HIS A 109 -0.08 12.56 12.72
C HIS A 109 -0.67 11.36 13.46
N ARG A 110 -0.04 10.18 13.32
CA ARG A 110 -0.61 8.92 13.82
C ARG A 110 -0.90 8.90 15.33
N TRP A 111 -0.10 9.60 16.13
CA TRP A 111 -0.33 9.75 17.57
C TRP A 111 -1.66 10.44 17.93
N MET A 112 -2.30 11.11 16.96
CA MET A 112 -3.55 11.84 17.15
C MET A 112 -4.76 11.12 16.58
N ALA A 113 -4.55 10.05 15.81
CA ALA A 113 -5.64 9.23 15.30
C ALA A 113 -6.64 8.82 16.40
N PRO A 114 -6.21 8.39 17.62
CA PRO A 114 -7.16 8.07 18.69
C PRO A 114 -8.04 9.24 19.14
N ARG A 115 -7.52 10.48 19.10
CA ARG A 115 -8.29 11.69 19.45
C ARG A 115 -9.34 12.00 18.38
N PHE A 116 -8.99 11.87 17.11
CA PHE A 116 -9.92 12.07 16.00
C PHE A 116 -11.01 11.00 15.99
N ARG A 117 -10.64 9.73 16.22
CA ARG A 117 -11.60 8.62 16.32
C ARG A 117 -12.63 8.85 17.42
N ARG A 118 -12.19 9.24 18.62
CA ARG A 118 -13.10 9.59 19.75
C ARG A 118 -14.03 10.77 19.45
N ALA A 119 -13.71 11.59 18.44
CA ALA A 119 -14.55 12.68 17.98
C ALA A 119 -15.45 12.28 16.78
N GLY A 120 -15.57 10.98 16.47
CA GLY A 120 -16.41 10.47 15.37
C GLY A 120 -15.78 10.54 13.98
N TRP A 121 -14.47 10.81 13.87
CA TRP A 121 -13.78 10.80 12.59
C TRP A 121 -13.31 9.38 12.26
N ILE A 122 -13.45 8.97 10.99
CA ILE A 122 -12.85 7.72 10.51
C ILE A 122 -11.36 7.94 10.22
N ILE A 123 -10.51 6.96 10.49
CA ILE A 123 -9.07 7.06 10.26
C ILE A 123 -8.69 6.15 9.10
N VAL A 124 -8.39 6.73 7.95
CA VAL A 124 -7.99 6.00 6.73
C VAL A 124 -6.47 6.02 6.61
N PRO A 125 -5.77 4.87 6.68
CA PRO A 125 -4.35 4.81 6.36
C PRO A 125 -4.12 4.97 4.85
N ASP A 126 -3.02 5.62 4.45
CA ASP A 126 -2.68 5.75 3.02
C ASP A 126 -2.24 4.43 2.38
N ALA A 127 -1.77 3.50 3.21
CA ALA A 127 -1.54 2.12 2.83
C ALA A 127 -1.77 1.15 3.98
N VAL A 128 -2.09 -0.09 3.65
CA VAL A 128 -2.19 -1.21 4.60
C VAL A 128 -1.16 -2.27 4.26
N ARG A 129 -0.65 -2.96 5.27
CA ARG A 129 0.35 -4.03 5.11
C ARG A 129 -0.33 -5.39 5.11
N TRP A 130 0.26 -6.36 4.43
CA TRP A 130 -0.32 -7.69 4.29
C TRP A 130 0.63 -8.76 4.78
N THR A 131 0.21 -9.51 5.80
CA THR A 131 0.98 -10.61 6.37
C THR A 131 0.14 -11.88 6.46
N GLY A 132 0.79 -13.02 6.68
CA GLY A 132 0.10 -14.28 6.91
C GLY A 132 1.01 -15.35 7.46
N ASP A 133 0.41 -16.34 8.09
CA ASP A 133 1.10 -17.58 8.48
C ASP A 133 1.23 -18.48 7.25
N LEU A 134 2.46 -18.89 6.91
CA LEU A 134 2.76 -19.75 5.77
C LEU A 134 2.07 -21.11 5.83
N ALA A 135 1.79 -21.62 7.04
CA ALA A 135 1.02 -22.85 7.22
C ALA A 135 -0.45 -22.68 6.77
N HIS A 136 -0.95 -21.45 6.82
CA HIS A 136 -2.33 -21.09 6.51
C HIS A 136 -2.47 -20.26 5.21
N VAL A 137 -1.41 -20.16 4.39
CA VAL A 137 -1.43 -19.45 3.11
C VAL A 137 -1.12 -20.42 1.95
N PRO A 138 -2.06 -20.69 1.04
CA PRO A 138 -3.42 -20.18 1.04
C PRO A 138 -4.28 -20.78 2.18
N GLY A 139 -5.34 -20.06 2.57
CA GLY A 139 -6.25 -20.51 3.63
C GLY A 139 -6.81 -21.91 3.40
N PRO A 140 -7.36 -22.58 4.44
CA PRO A 140 -7.77 -24.00 4.40
C PRO A 140 -8.81 -24.30 3.31
N SER A 141 -9.59 -23.29 2.91
CA SER A 141 -10.56 -23.36 1.82
C SER A 141 -10.26 -22.26 0.80
N PRO A 142 -9.24 -22.43 -0.08
CA PRO A 142 -8.94 -21.42 -1.09
C PRO A 142 -10.12 -21.23 -2.02
N SER A 143 -10.29 -20.04 -2.61
CA SER A 143 -11.35 -19.84 -3.59
C SER A 143 -11.15 -20.73 -4.83
N ARG A 144 -12.24 -21.07 -5.54
CA ARG A 144 -12.17 -21.83 -6.80
C ARG A 144 -11.21 -21.16 -7.79
N SER A 145 -11.26 -19.84 -7.88
CA SER A 145 -10.38 -19.05 -8.72
C SER A 145 -8.92 -19.19 -8.29
N LEU A 146 -8.59 -19.21 -6.99
CA LEU A 146 -7.20 -19.37 -6.56
C LEU A 146 -6.67 -20.76 -6.90
N ARG A 147 -7.47 -21.81 -6.66
CA ARG A 147 -7.07 -23.19 -7.02
C ARG A 147 -6.77 -23.31 -8.51
N HIS A 148 -7.65 -22.76 -9.35
CA HIS A 148 -7.44 -22.74 -10.80
C HIS A 148 -6.13 -22.02 -11.17
N ASP A 149 -5.89 -20.86 -10.59
CA ASP A 149 -4.69 -20.07 -10.88
C ASP A 149 -3.40 -20.78 -10.41
N THR A 150 -3.41 -21.40 -9.22
CA THR A 150 -2.26 -22.17 -8.72
C THR A 150 -2.01 -23.43 -9.56
N GLN A 151 -3.06 -24.12 -10.00
CA GLN A 151 -2.94 -25.27 -10.91
C GLN A 151 -2.37 -24.86 -12.27
N LYS A 152 -2.79 -23.70 -12.77
CA LYS A 152 -2.25 -23.13 -14.01
C LYS A 152 -0.75 -22.87 -13.90
N VAL A 153 -0.29 -22.27 -12.80
CA VAL A 153 1.16 -22.08 -12.56
C VAL A 153 1.88 -23.42 -12.49
N ALA A 154 1.33 -24.41 -11.79
CA ALA A 154 1.93 -25.75 -11.69
C ALA A 154 2.09 -26.45 -13.05
N ARG A 155 1.16 -26.23 -14.00
CA ARG A 155 1.21 -26.83 -15.35
C ARG A 155 2.04 -26.05 -16.36
N ALA A 156 2.31 -24.78 -16.10
CA ALA A 156 2.94 -23.86 -17.06
C ALA A 156 4.48 -23.96 -17.10
N GLY A 157 5.08 -24.90 -16.38
CA GLY A 157 6.53 -25.14 -16.41
C GLY A 157 7.36 -23.99 -15.82
N PHE A 158 6.81 -23.28 -14.83
CA PHE A 158 7.57 -22.27 -14.09
C PHE A 158 8.56 -22.94 -13.12
N SER A 159 9.76 -22.39 -12.98
CA SER A 159 10.74 -22.80 -11.97
C SER A 159 11.37 -21.59 -11.28
N LEU A 160 11.98 -21.80 -10.12
CA LEU A 160 12.55 -20.76 -9.25
C LEU A 160 14.06 -20.95 -9.10
N THR A 161 14.83 -19.89 -9.28
CA THR A 161 16.25 -19.84 -8.95
C THR A 161 16.53 -18.67 -8.03
N GLN A 162 17.41 -18.87 -7.04
CA GLN A 162 17.84 -17.81 -6.14
C GLN A 162 19.21 -17.27 -6.58
N THR A 163 19.40 -15.96 -6.49
CA THR A 163 20.65 -15.29 -6.87
C THR A 163 20.91 -14.04 -6.02
N THR A 164 22.19 -13.71 -5.89
CA THR A 164 22.68 -12.45 -5.32
C THR A 164 23.56 -11.67 -6.31
N ALA A 165 23.65 -12.16 -7.56
CA ALA A 165 24.56 -11.61 -8.56
C ALA A 165 24.16 -10.17 -8.95
N PRO A 166 25.13 -9.24 -9.04
CA PRO A 166 24.87 -7.85 -9.40
C PRO A 166 24.03 -7.67 -10.68
N GLY A 167 24.39 -8.40 -11.75
CA GLY A 167 23.74 -8.29 -13.05
C GLY A 167 22.28 -8.74 -13.04
N ASP A 168 21.94 -9.76 -12.24
CA ASP A 168 20.56 -10.21 -12.10
C ASP A 168 19.67 -9.15 -11.43
N TRP A 169 20.21 -8.45 -10.43
CA TRP A 169 19.51 -7.34 -9.77
C TRP A 169 19.29 -6.15 -10.69
N GLU A 170 20.29 -5.81 -11.51
CA GLU A 170 20.18 -4.74 -12.51
C GLU A 170 19.12 -5.09 -13.56
N MET A 171 19.14 -6.32 -14.07
CA MET A 171 18.12 -6.84 -14.99
C MET A 171 16.74 -6.83 -14.35
N PHE A 172 16.60 -7.31 -13.11
CA PHE A 172 15.33 -7.32 -12.38
C PHE A 172 14.75 -5.91 -12.23
N ALA A 173 15.57 -4.93 -11.81
CA ALA A 173 15.14 -3.55 -11.66
C ALA A 173 14.70 -2.93 -12.99
N ALA A 174 15.52 -3.08 -14.04
CA ALA A 174 15.34 -2.42 -15.32
C ALA A 174 14.27 -3.08 -16.20
N ARG A 175 14.20 -4.41 -16.20
CA ARG A 175 13.35 -5.21 -17.09
C ARG A 175 12.10 -5.74 -16.42
N MET A 176 11.94 -5.69 -15.10
CA MET A 176 10.76 -6.27 -14.45
C MET A 176 10.03 -5.26 -13.57
N VAL A 177 10.74 -4.66 -12.59
CA VAL A 177 10.11 -3.79 -11.59
C VAL A 177 9.54 -2.52 -12.21
N ALA A 178 10.40 -1.71 -12.84
CA ALA A 178 9.97 -0.43 -13.40
C ALA A 178 9.00 -0.59 -14.58
N PRO A 179 9.22 -1.49 -15.56
CA PRO A 179 8.27 -1.70 -16.65
C PRO A 179 6.91 -2.18 -16.18
N GLN A 180 6.84 -3.16 -15.28
CA GLN A 180 5.56 -3.62 -14.73
C GLN A 180 4.82 -2.48 -14.01
N ALA A 181 5.52 -1.75 -13.13
CA ALA A 181 4.89 -0.67 -12.37
C ALA A 181 4.28 0.38 -13.30
N ARG A 182 5.01 0.79 -14.35
CA ARG A 182 4.52 1.74 -15.36
C ARG A 182 3.38 1.18 -16.19
N ALA A 183 3.47 -0.08 -16.63
CA ALA A 183 2.41 -0.73 -17.40
C ALA A 183 1.09 -0.80 -16.61
N ARG A 184 1.18 -0.94 -15.29
CA ARG A 184 0.02 -1.07 -14.41
C ARG A 184 -0.54 0.27 -13.92
N PHE A 185 0.32 1.22 -13.57
CA PHE A 185 -0.06 2.44 -12.84
C PHE A 185 0.29 3.73 -13.59
N GLY A 186 0.84 3.65 -14.80
CA GLY A 186 1.16 4.81 -15.63
C GLY A 186 2.07 5.82 -14.91
N ALA A 187 1.64 7.08 -14.89
CA ALA A 187 2.36 8.18 -14.25
C ALA A 187 2.38 8.10 -12.71
N GLU A 188 1.43 7.36 -12.12
CA GLU A 188 1.32 7.17 -10.66
C GLU A 188 2.16 5.99 -10.16
N ALA A 189 2.89 5.32 -11.05
CA ALA A 189 3.73 4.19 -10.70
C ALA A 189 4.78 4.55 -9.65
N TRP A 190 4.67 3.95 -8.47
CA TRP A 190 5.78 3.94 -7.53
C TRP A 190 6.87 2.98 -8.02
N ILE A 191 8.07 3.52 -8.20
CA ILE A 191 9.26 2.76 -8.62
C ILE A 191 10.28 2.88 -7.50
N PRO A 192 10.75 1.75 -6.92
CA PRO A 192 11.79 1.76 -5.89
C PRO A 192 13.01 2.58 -6.32
N SER A 193 13.50 3.47 -5.45
CA SER A 193 14.71 4.21 -5.78
C SER A 193 15.93 3.29 -5.94
N PRO A 194 16.96 3.73 -6.68
CA PRO A 194 18.24 3.00 -6.74
C PRO A 194 18.88 2.79 -5.36
N ALA A 195 18.63 3.68 -4.39
CA ALA A 195 19.11 3.53 -3.03
C ALA A 195 18.41 2.38 -2.29
N LEU A 196 17.08 2.27 -2.43
CA LEU A 196 16.32 1.16 -1.88
C LEU A 196 16.74 -0.16 -2.52
N LEU A 197 16.83 -0.23 -3.85
CA LEU A 197 17.27 -1.44 -4.56
C LEU A 197 18.67 -1.90 -4.17
N ARG A 198 19.63 -0.96 -4.01
CA ARG A 198 20.97 -1.30 -3.49
C ARG A 198 20.91 -1.84 -2.05
N THR A 199 20.02 -1.31 -1.23
CA THR A 199 19.82 -1.81 0.14
C THR A 199 19.25 -3.22 0.11
N LEU A 200 18.18 -3.45 -0.67
CA LEU A 200 17.57 -4.77 -0.86
C LEU A 200 18.57 -5.80 -1.38
N ARG A 201 19.42 -5.43 -2.34
CA ARG A 201 20.49 -6.31 -2.84
C ARG A 201 21.48 -6.71 -1.76
N ARG A 202 21.79 -5.82 -0.80
CA ARG A 202 22.74 -6.11 0.28
C ARG A 202 22.18 -7.06 1.33
N VAL A 203 20.87 -7.00 1.60
CA VAL A 203 20.25 -7.73 2.72
C VAL A 203 19.30 -8.83 2.28
N GLY A 204 19.02 -8.94 0.99
CA GLY A 204 17.99 -9.80 0.45
C GLY A 204 18.50 -10.79 -0.58
N THR A 205 17.61 -11.72 -0.93
CA THR A 205 17.82 -12.72 -1.97
C THR A 205 16.87 -12.43 -3.12
N LEU A 206 17.38 -12.43 -4.34
CA LEU A 206 16.54 -12.33 -5.53
C LEU A 206 16.09 -13.72 -5.95
N HIS A 207 14.80 -13.84 -6.21
CA HIS A 207 14.15 -15.04 -6.73
C HIS A 207 13.75 -14.78 -8.17
N LEU A 208 14.44 -15.43 -9.10
CA LEU A 208 14.14 -15.38 -10.52
C LEU A 208 13.25 -16.54 -10.92
N ILE A 209 12.20 -16.23 -11.68
CA ILE A 209 11.24 -17.22 -12.16
C ILE A 209 11.47 -17.44 -13.64
N TRP A 210 11.69 -18.70 -13.99
CA TRP A 210 11.97 -19.14 -15.35
C TRP A 210 10.74 -19.81 -15.97
N CYS A 211 10.58 -19.69 -17.28
CA CYS A 211 9.61 -20.46 -18.04
C CYS A 211 10.08 -20.58 -19.48
N GLY A 212 10.27 -21.81 -19.99
CA GLY A 212 10.77 -22.03 -21.36
C GLY A 212 12.16 -21.43 -21.60
N GLY A 213 13.10 -21.64 -20.68
CA GLY A 213 14.50 -21.22 -20.82
C GLY A 213 14.78 -19.73 -20.63
N GLN A 214 13.76 -18.93 -20.29
CA GLN A 214 13.89 -17.48 -20.09
C GLN A 214 13.39 -17.07 -18.70
N VAL A 215 14.01 -16.03 -18.13
CA VAL A 215 13.49 -15.38 -16.93
C VAL A 215 12.31 -14.49 -17.31
N VAL A 216 11.15 -14.75 -16.69
CA VAL A 216 9.87 -14.11 -17.01
C VAL A 216 9.33 -13.23 -15.88
N SER A 217 9.73 -13.49 -14.64
CA SER A 217 9.38 -12.65 -13.50
C SER A 217 10.40 -12.82 -12.38
N GLY A 218 10.29 -11.98 -11.35
CA GLY A 218 11.11 -12.07 -10.17
C GLY A 218 10.48 -11.41 -8.97
N THR A 219 10.99 -11.77 -7.79
CA THR A 219 10.70 -11.10 -6.52
C THR A 219 11.94 -11.13 -5.65
N CYS A 220 12.11 -10.16 -4.77
CA CYS A 220 13.16 -10.22 -3.77
C CYS A 220 12.58 -10.50 -2.39
N SER A 221 13.35 -11.18 -1.55
CA SER A 221 12.99 -11.45 -0.17
C SER A 221 14.01 -10.88 0.81
N VAL A 222 13.55 -10.34 1.93
CA VAL A 222 14.37 -9.93 3.07
C VAL A 222 13.92 -10.74 4.28
N LEU A 223 14.88 -11.30 5.01
CA LEU A 223 14.62 -12.18 6.15
C LEU A 223 14.54 -11.37 7.45
N HIS A 224 13.59 -11.72 8.30
CA HIS A 224 13.46 -11.13 9.63
C HIS A 224 12.89 -12.14 10.63
N GLY A 225 13.76 -12.75 11.44
CA GLY A 225 13.35 -13.79 12.38
C GLY A 225 12.74 -14.99 11.63
N ASP A 226 11.51 -15.36 11.99
CA ASP A 226 10.71 -16.40 11.32
C ASP A 226 9.82 -15.85 10.19
N THR A 227 9.90 -14.55 9.91
CA THR A 227 9.13 -13.86 8.90
C THR A 227 9.98 -13.57 7.67
N ILE A 228 9.41 -13.77 6.48
CA ILE A 228 10.01 -13.38 5.22
C ILE A 228 9.21 -12.30 4.52
N TRP A 229 9.88 -11.20 4.21
CA TRP A 229 9.28 -10.03 3.57
C TRP A 229 9.61 -9.97 2.08
N PHE A 230 8.61 -9.79 1.24
CA PHE A 230 8.70 -9.65 -0.22
C PHE A 230 8.42 -8.19 -0.65
N PRO A 231 9.42 -7.29 -0.58
CA PRO A 231 9.22 -5.86 -0.83
C PRO A 231 8.89 -5.50 -2.28
N VAL A 232 9.45 -6.22 -3.25
CA VAL A 232 9.38 -5.85 -4.66
C VAL A 232 9.28 -7.10 -5.53
N SER A 233 8.33 -7.08 -6.47
CA SER A 233 8.15 -8.10 -7.51
C SER A 233 7.94 -7.44 -8.86
N GLY A 234 8.27 -8.16 -9.94
CA GLY A 234 8.07 -7.69 -11.30
C GLY A 234 7.93 -8.84 -12.31
N VAL A 235 7.26 -8.56 -13.41
CA VAL A 235 7.10 -9.39 -14.61
C VAL A 235 7.83 -8.69 -15.73
N ARG A 236 8.57 -9.47 -16.51
CA ARG A 236 9.42 -8.98 -17.57
C ARG A 236 8.64 -8.08 -18.53
N ASP A 237 9.18 -6.89 -18.73
CA ASP A 237 8.71 -5.81 -19.58
C ASP A 237 7.26 -5.37 -19.34
N GLY A 238 6.65 -5.80 -18.23
CA GLY A 238 5.22 -5.61 -18.00
C GLY A 238 4.33 -6.38 -19.00
N ASP A 239 4.85 -7.44 -19.62
CA ASP A 239 4.21 -8.13 -20.75
C ASP A 239 2.86 -8.78 -20.36
N PRO A 240 1.72 -8.34 -20.97
CA PRO A 240 0.41 -8.93 -20.73
C PRO A 240 0.30 -10.42 -21.08
N GLU A 241 1.07 -10.93 -22.03
CA GLU A 241 1.10 -12.36 -22.36
C GLU A 241 1.73 -13.16 -21.22
N LEU A 242 2.82 -12.68 -20.61
CA LEU A 242 3.42 -13.32 -19.44
C LEU A 242 2.44 -13.32 -18.24
N PHE A 243 1.67 -12.25 -18.05
CA PHE A 243 0.58 -12.25 -17.06
C PHE A 243 -0.48 -13.30 -17.39
N ARG A 244 -0.94 -13.36 -18.64
CA ARG A 244 -1.90 -14.38 -19.10
C ARG A 244 -1.35 -15.79 -18.94
N ARG A 245 -0.04 -16.02 -19.03
CA ARG A 245 0.59 -17.31 -18.76
C ARG A 245 0.77 -17.63 -17.28
N GLY A 246 0.61 -16.65 -16.40
CA GLY A 246 0.67 -16.83 -14.93
C GLY A 246 1.95 -16.32 -14.26
N ALA A 247 2.83 -15.61 -14.98
CA ALA A 247 4.10 -15.11 -14.43
C ALA A 247 3.90 -14.20 -13.20
N GLY A 248 2.84 -13.38 -13.22
CA GLY A 248 2.46 -12.51 -12.09
C GLY A 248 1.89 -13.25 -10.88
N LEU A 249 1.43 -14.49 -11.04
CA LEU A 249 1.04 -15.34 -9.90
C LEU A 249 2.23 -16.18 -9.41
N ALA A 250 3.12 -16.59 -10.33
CA ALA A 250 4.30 -17.38 -10.00
C ALA A 250 5.20 -16.69 -8.95
N VAL A 251 5.23 -15.35 -8.91
CA VAL A 251 5.93 -14.55 -7.87
C VAL A 251 5.40 -14.75 -6.45
N TYR A 252 4.22 -15.36 -6.30
CA TYR A 252 3.67 -15.76 -5.00
C TYR A 252 3.83 -17.27 -4.81
N VAL A 253 3.39 -18.07 -5.79
CA VAL A 253 3.33 -19.54 -5.69
C VAL A 253 4.70 -20.14 -5.36
N LEU A 254 5.73 -19.82 -6.16
CA LEU A 254 7.02 -20.46 -6.04
C LEU A 254 7.79 -19.96 -4.81
N PRO A 255 7.88 -18.64 -4.54
CA PRO A 255 8.56 -18.16 -3.34
C PRO A 255 7.87 -18.57 -2.03
N PHE A 256 6.54 -18.70 -1.99
CA PHE A 256 5.85 -19.20 -0.79
C PHE A 256 6.12 -20.69 -0.56
N ALA A 257 6.14 -21.49 -1.63
CA ALA A 257 6.50 -22.90 -1.54
C ALA A 257 7.93 -23.07 -1.03
N TRP A 258 8.88 -22.32 -1.60
CA TRP A 258 10.27 -22.30 -1.13
C TRP A 258 10.37 -21.85 0.34
N ALA A 259 9.68 -20.77 0.72
CA ALA A 259 9.74 -20.24 2.08
C ALA A 259 9.23 -21.26 3.11
N ARG A 260 8.19 -22.02 2.78
CA ARG A 260 7.69 -23.11 3.61
C ARG A 260 8.71 -24.22 3.78
N THR A 261 9.33 -24.67 2.68
CA THR A 261 10.38 -25.71 2.72
C THR A 261 11.61 -25.24 3.49
N ALA A 262 11.93 -23.94 3.43
CA ALA A 262 13.02 -23.33 4.19
C ALA A 262 12.69 -23.10 5.68
N GLY A 263 11.49 -23.46 6.14
CA GLY A 263 11.12 -23.41 7.55
C GLY A 263 10.65 -22.04 8.07
N TYR A 264 10.36 -21.08 7.19
CA TYR A 264 9.75 -19.81 7.60
C TYR A 264 8.31 -20.03 8.05
N ARG A 265 7.88 -19.25 9.05
CA ARG A 265 6.53 -19.34 9.62
C ARG A 265 5.61 -18.26 9.08
N ARG A 266 6.13 -17.06 8.84
CA ARG A 266 5.33 -15.92 8.42
C ARG A 266 5.81 -15.35 7.10
N ILE A 267 4.88 -14.81 6.34
CA ILE A 267 5.14 -14.02 5.15
C ILE A 267 4.59 -12.62 5.30
N ASP A 268 5.27 -11.70 4.62
CA ASP A 268 4.87 -10.33 4.46
C ASP A 268 5.03 -9.94 3.00
N VAL A 269 3.95 -9.53 2.36
CA VAL A 269 3.94 -9.18 0.94
C VAL A 269 3.83 -7.66 0.71
N GLY A 270 4.20 -6.89 1.73
CA GLY A 270 4.22 -5.44 1.68
C GLY A 270 2.85 -4.80 1.59
N ARG A 271 2.85 -3.58 1.07
CA ARG A 271 1.71 -2.65 1.16
C ARG A 271 0.74 -2.72 -0.01
N THR A 272 -0.47 -2.22 0.18
CA THR A 272 -1.42 -1.80 -0.87
C THR A 272 -2.13 -0.52 -0.42
N GLY A 273 -2.89 0.12 -1.31
CA GLY A 273 -3.89 1.10 -0.89
C GLY A 273 -4.94 0.48 0.04
N PRO A 274 -5.75 1.31 0.72
CA PRO A 274 -6.71 0.85 1.73
C PRO A 274 -8.05 0.37 1.15
N PHE A 275 -8.28 0.56 -0.15
CA PHE A 275 -9.59 0.37 -0.78
C PHE A 275 -9.86 -1.07 -1.17
N ILE A 276 -11.01 -1.57 -0.73
CA ILE A 276 -11.39 -2.98 -0.81
C ILE A 276 -11.42 -3.50 -2.26
N HIS A 277 -11.76 -2.64 -3.22
CA HIS A 277 -11.82 -3.03 -4.63
C HIS A 277 -10.48 -2.93 -5.36
N ASP A 278 -9.39 -2.50 -4.70
CA ASP A 278 -8.05 -2.52 -5.28
C ASP A 278 -7.64 -3.95 -5.68
N GLY A 279 -7.29 -4.13 -6.95
CA GLY A 279 -6.98 -5.45 -7.51
C GLY A 279 -5.75 -6.12 -6.87
N VAL A 280 -4.75 -5.34 -6.38
CA VAL A 280 -3.59 -5.91 -5.67
C VAL A 280 -4.05 -6.43 -4.31
N GLN A 281 -4.86 -5.66 -3.59
CA GLN A 281 -5.46 -6.07 -2.32
C GLN A 281 -6.33 -7.32 -2.49
N GLN A 282 -7.19 -7.37 -3.51
CA GLN A 282 -8.04 -8.55 -3.76
C GLN A 282 -7.21 -9.82 -3.98
N VAL A 283 -6.09 -9.74 -4.70
CA VAL A 283 -5.16 -10.86 -4.85
C VAL A 283 -4.62 -11.29 -3.48
N LYS A 284 -4.10 -10.36 -2.68
CA LYS A 284 -3.54 -10.69 -1.34
C LYS A 284 -4.59 -11.32 -0.40
N ARG A 285 -5.82 -10.79 -0.39
CA ARG A 285 -6.95 -11.37 0.36
C ARG A 285 -7.32 -12.77 -0.12
N LYS A 286 -7.33 -12.98 -1.43
CA LYS A 286 -7.63 -14.28 -2.04
C LYS A 286 -6.64 -15.36 -1.58
N TRP A 287 -5.39 -14.98 -1.32
CA TRP A 287 -4.37 -15.84 -0.70
C TRP A 287 -4.58 -16.11 0.80
N GLY A 288 -5.58 -15.51 1.45
CA GLY A 288 -5.79 -15.65 2.90
C GLY A 288 -4.87 -14.78 3.74
N LEU A 289 -4.21 -13.78 3.14
CA LEU A 289 -3.41 -12.81 3.87
C LEU A 289 -4.30 -11.84 4.64
N LEU A 290 -3.80 -11.38 5.78
CA LEU A 290 -4.47 -10.44 6.68
C LEU A 290 -3.88 -9.04 6.49
N ALA A 291 -4.77 -8.05 6.43
CA ALA A 291 -4.37 -6.66 6.43
C ALA A 291 -4.01 -6.22 7.86
N GLU A 292 -2.92 -5.49 8.00
CA GLU A 292 -2.42 -4.94 9.25
C GLU A 292 -2.11 -3.44 9.09
N SER A 293 -2.29 -2.70 10.18
CA SER A 293 -1.89 -1.30 10.30
C SER A 293 -0.36 -1.18 10.24
N ASP A 294 0.15 -0.42 9.27
CA ASP A 294 1.59 -0.24 9.12
C ASP A 294 2.10 0.94 9.98
N PRO A 295 3.16 0.77 10.79
CA PRO A 295 3.63 1.82 11.70
C PRO A 295 4.26 3.04 11.01
N LEU A 296 4.66 2.91 9.74
CA LEU A 296 5.27 3.98 8.95
C LEU A 296 4.28 4.63 7.97
N VAL A 297 3.04 4.17 7.89
CA VAL A 297 2.06 4.80 6.99
C VAL A 297 1.50 6.09 7.59
N ARG A 298 1.07 6.97 6.70
CA ARG A 298 0.36 8.19 7.09
C ARG A 298 -1.11 7.87 7.20
N VAL A 299 -1.83 8.70 7.95
CA VAL A 299 -3.26 8.55 8.13
C VAL A 299 -3.98 9.85 7.79
N VAL A 300 -5.17 9.70 7.24
CA VAL A 300 -6.10 10.78 6.95
C VAL A 300 -7.32 10.57 7.83
N ALA A 301 -7.61 11.53 8.70
CA ALA A 301 -8.87 11.56 9.43
C ALA A 301 -9.94 12.13 8.51
N MET A 302 -11.06 11.44 8.36
CA MET A 302 -12.19 11.91 7.56
C MET A 302 -13.45 12.10 8.39
N ARG A 303 -14.13 13.22 8.17
CA ARG A 303 -15.46 13.51 8.72
C ARG A 303 -16.45 13.52 7.58
N ILE A 304 -17.53 12.75 7.73
CA ILE A 304 -18.57 12.60 6.72
C ILE A 304 -19.76 13.46 7.15
N GLY A 305 -20.10 14.44 6.31
CA GLY A 305 -21.12 15.45 6.57
C GLY A 305 -22.45 15.22 5.86
N SER A 306 -22.50 14.33 4.86
CA SER A 306 -23.74 14.06 4.11
C SER A 306 -23.89 12.63 3.60
N GLU A 307 -25.12 12.29 3.24
CA GLU A 307 -25.48 11.02 2.62
C GLU A 307 -24.77 10.79 1.27
N GLY A 308 -24.49 11.86 0.52
CA GLY A 308 -23.74 11.75 -0.75
C GLY A 308 -22.32 11.22 -0.54
N ALA A 309 -21.63 11.72 0.49
CA ALA A 309 -20.32 11.22 0.88
C ALA A 309 -20.39 9.80 1.47
N ARG A 310 -21.42 9.46 2.26
CA ARG A 310 -21.63 8.09 2.77
C ARG A 310 -21.78 7.08 1.62
N ARG A 311 -22.60 7.39 0.62
CA ARG A 311 -22.79 6.53 -0.56
C ARG A 311 -21.50 6.29 -1.34
N ALA A 312 -20.57 7.24 -1.36
CA ALA A 312 -19.25 7.03 -1.97
C ALA A 312 -18.48 5.90 -1.27
N PHE A 313 -18.47 5.85 0.06
CA PHE A 313 -17.87 4.74 0.81
C PHE A 313 -18.63 3.42 0.68
N ALA A 314 -19.94 3.46 0.45
CA ALA A 314 -20.72 2.24 0.17
C ALA A 314 -20.31 1.61 -1.17
N ARG A 315 -20.05 2.44 -2.19
CA ARG A 315 -19.57 2.02 -3.51
C ARG A 315 -18.10 1.60 -3.49
N GLU A 316 -17.29 2.32 -2.73
CA GLU A 316 -15.85 2.07 -2.61
C GLU A 316 -15.43 1.90 -1.14
N PRO A 317 -15.72 0.72 -0.54
CA PRO A 317 -15.39 0.45 0.85
C PRO A 317 -13.88 0.54 1.09
N VAL A 318 -13.52 0.99 2.30
CA VAL A 318 -12.13 1.27 2.66
C VAL A 318 -11.78 0.62 3.99
N LEU A 319 -10.52 0.21 4.15
CA LEU A 319 -9.97 -0.18 5.43
C LEU A 319 -9.70 1.05 6.29
N VAL A 320 -10.19 1.04 7.53
CA VAL A 320 -9.99 2.12 8.52
C VAL A 320 -9.38 1.57 9.80
N GLU A 321 -8.66 2.41 10.54
CA GLU A 321 -8.13 2.06 11.87
C GLU A 321 -9.23 2.19 12.94
N GLY A 322 -9.71 1.05 13.44
CA GLY A 322 -10.58 0.92 14.61
C GLY A 322 -9.81 0.75 15.92
N GLU A 323 -10.51 0.38 16.99
CA GLU A 323 -9.91 0.14 18.32
C GLU A 323 -9.08 -1.15 18.36
N GLU A 324 -9.60 -2.21 17.74
CA GLU A 324 -8.98 -3.55 17.74
C GLU A 324 -8.08 -3.82 16.53
N GLY A 325 -7.96 -2.86 15.60
CA GLY A 325 -7.18 -3.03 14.37
C GLY A 325 -7.88 -2.45 13.15
N LEU A 326 -7.59 -2.99 11.97
CA LEU A 326 -8.25 -2.56 10.73
C LEU A 326 -9.64 -3.18 10.60
N CYS A 327 -10.63 -2.37 10.23
CA CYS A 327 -11.96 -2.83 9.86
C CYS A 327 -12.39 -2.22 8.53
N THR A 328 -13.42 -2.79 7.90
CA THR A 328 -13.97 -2.25 6.64
C THR A 328 -15.05 -1.23 6.96
N TYR A 329 -14.93 -0.03 6.39
CA TYR A 329 -15.95 1.00 6.46
C TYR A 329 -16.70 1.09 5.12
N ARG A 330 -18.04 1.07 5.18
CA ARG A 330 -18.94 1.06 4.01
C ARG A 330 -19.89 2.26 3.95
N GLY A 331 -19.61 3.33 4.70
CA GLY A 331 -20.50 4.48 4.82
C GLY A 331 -21.50 4.40 5.97
N ASP A 332 -21.38 3.37 6.83
CA ASP A 332 -22.24 3.17 8.00
C ASP A 332 -22.23 4.40 8.93
N PRO A 333 -23.31 4.66 9.67
CA PRO A 333 -23.34 5.69 10.71
C PRO A 333 -22.22 5.44 11.74
N THR A 334 -21.48 6.49 12.06
CA THR A 334 -20.39 6.51 13.05
C THR A 334 -20.90 6.97 14.40
#